data_AF-A0A6A5T843-F1
#
_entry.id   AF-A0A6A5T843-F1
#
_cell.length_a   1.000
_cell.length_b   1.000
_cell.length_c   1.000
_cell.angle_alpha   90.00
_cell.angle_beta   90.00
_cell.angle_gamma   90.00
#
_symmetry.space_group_name_H-M   'P 1'
#
loop_
_entity.id
_entity.type
_entity.pdbx_description
1 polymer ?
#
loop_
_entity_poly.entity_id
_entity_poly.type
_entity_poly.pdbx_seq_one_letter_code
_entity_poly.pdbx_strand_id
1 'polypeptide(L)'
;MPYLIRSHSSPYVFSTASRDISTFLHTTHRWTVMWFDPAKVADAVTTSCIVETADGGVELDEHILNPRGIEEGMRTMLDWDGFGDVDIKYAGRLRGRKGGGGTWAE
;
A
#
# COMPACT_ATOMS: atom_id res chain seq x y z
N MET A 1 -8.79 5.64 -13.16
CA MET A 1 -8.02 6.26 -12.06
C MET A 1 -8.17 5.36 -10.84
N PRO A 2 -7.07 4.83 -10.28
CA PRO A 2 -7.14 3.86 -9.19
C PRO A 2 -7.31 4.52 -7.81
N TYR A 3 -7.75 3.73 -6.85
CA TYR A 3 -7.68 4.03 -5.42
C TYR A 3 -6.35 3.54 -4.87
N LEU A 4 -5.70 4.36 -4.04
CA LEU A 4 -4.62 3.91 -3.17
C LEU A 4 -5.19 3.44 -1.84
N ILE A 5 -4.68 2.32 -1.35
CA ILE A 5 -5.19 1.63 -0.17
C ILE A 5 -4.03 1.30 0.77
N ARG A 6 -4.22 1.54 2.07
CA ARG A 6 -3.20 1.31 3.08
C ARG A 6 -3.82 0.87 4.41
N SER A 7 -3.32 -0.23 4.97
CA SER A 7 -3.58 -0.59 6.36
C SER A 7 -2.85 0.34 7.33
N HIS A 8 -3.42 0.60 8.50
CA HIS A 8 -2.77 1.42 9.54
C HIS A 8 -1.55 0.72 10.15
N SER A 9 -1.53 -0.61 10.12
CA SER A 9 -0.45 -1.44 10.68
C SER A 9 0.69 -1.70 9.70
N SER A 10 0.56 -1.31 8.43
CA SER A 10 1.53 -1.61 7.39
C SER A 10 1.98 -0.35 6.66
N PRO A 11 3.28 -0.22 6.36
CA PRO A 11 3.76 0.88 5.53
C PRO A 11 3.48 0.65 4.04
N TYR A 12 3.00 -0.53 3.63
CA TYR A 12 2.75 -0.89 2.24
C TYR A 12 1.48 -0.25 1.70
N VAL A 13 1.57 0.22 0.47
CA VAL A 13 0.49 0.86 -0.27
C VAL A 13 0.14 0.00 -1.47
N PHE A 14 -1.14 -0.24 -1.64
CA PHE A 14 -1.71 -0.96 -2.76
C PHE A 14 -2.50 -0.01 -3.64
N SER A 15 -2.78 -0.44 -4.87
CA SER A 15 -3.68 0.23 -5.77
C SER A 15 -4.74 -0.74 -6.30
N THR A 16 -5.95 -0.24 -6.50
CA THR A 16 -7.04 -0.99 -7.16
C THR A 16 -7.89 -0.07 -8.01
N ALA A 17 -8.37 -0.54 -9.15
CA ALA A 17 -9.41 0.17 -9.91
C ALA A 17 -10.83 -0.06 -9.35
N SER A 18 -11.02 -1.05 -8.48
CA SER A 18 -12.33 -1.45 -7.97
C SER A 18 -12.81 -0.55 -6.81
N ARG A 19 -13.95 0.10 -7.03
CA ARG A 19 -14.63 0.90 -5.99
C ARG A 19 -15.17 0.04 -4.86
N ASP A 20 -15.58 -1.19 -5.16
CA ASP A 20 -16.18 -2.07 -4.16
C ASP A 20 -15.13 -2.54 -3.16
N ILE A 21 -13.96 -2.95 -3.66
CA ILE A 21 -12.80 -3.30 -2.83
C ILE A 21 -12.36 -2.09 -2.00
N SER A 22 -12.27 -0.91 -2.62
CA SER A 22 -11.84 0.31 -1.93
C SER A 22 -12.82 0.68 -0.82
N THR A 23 -14.13 0.60 -1.08
CA THR A 23 -15.17 0.91 -0.10
C THR A 23 -15.16 -0.10 1.04
N PHE A 24 -15.09 -1.39 0.72
CA PHE A 24 -15.03 -2.47 1.70
C PHE A 24 -13.84 -2.32 2.65
N LEU A 25 -12.64 -2.11 2.12
CA LEU A 25 -11.43 -1.93 2.94
C LEU A 25 -11.53 -0.69 3.83
N HIS A 26 -12.12 0.39 3.32
CA HIS A 26 -12.37 1.60 4.11
C HIS A 26 -13.41 1.37 5.22
N THR A 27 -14.56 0.78 4.91
CA THR A 27 -15.69 0.68 5.84
C THR A 27 -15.52 -0.46 6.84
N THR A 28 -15.07 -1.62 6.37
CA THR A 28 -15.00 -2.86 7.16
C THR A 28 -13.68 -2.93 7.93
N HIS A 29 -12.56 -2.66 7.26
CA HIS A 29 -11.23 -2.77 7.86
C HIS A 29 -10.66 -1.45 8.35
N ARG A 30 -11.35 -0.32 8.12
CA ARG A 30 -10.90 1.04 8.48
C ARG A 30 -9.54 1.40 7.89
N TRP A 31 -9.25 0.91 6.68
CA TRP A 31 -8.03 1.25 5.98
C TRP A 31 -8.11 2.68 5.45
N THR A 32 -6.95 3.32 5.29
CA THR A 32 -6.88 4.58 4.57
C THR A 32 -7.08 4.29 3.08
N VAL A 33 -8.07 4.94 2.47
CA VAL A 33 -8.40 4.79 1.06
C VAL A 33 -8.52 6.16 0.44
N MET A 34 -7.78 6.41 -0.64
CA MET A 34 -7.83 7.69 -1.33
C MET A 34 -7.90 7.50 -2.83
N TRP A 35 -8.75 8.29 -3.48
CA TRP A 35 -8.75 8.38 -4.93
C TRP A 35 -7.57 9.22 -5.38
N PHE A 36 -6.81 8.74 -6.36
CA PHE A 36 -5.50 9.31 -6.62
C PHE A 36 -5.18 9.41 -8.12
N ASP A 37 -4.54 10.52 -8.52
CA ASP A 37 -4.00 10.71 -9.87
C ASP A 37 -2.67 9.95 -10.01
N PRO A 38 -2.56 8.95 -10.90
CA PRO A 38 -1.33 8.17 -11.11
C PRO A 38 -0.06 9.01 -11.23
N ALA A 39 -0.15 10.23 -11.80
CA ALA A 39 0.99 11.11 -11.98
C ALA A 39 1.60 11.64 -10.67
N LYS A 40 0.81 11.70 -9.58
CA LYS A 40 1.26 12.22 -8.28
C LYS A 40 1.69 11.10 -7.31
N VAL A 41 1.57 9.82 -7.71
CA VAL A 41 1.69 8.68 -6.78
C VAL A 41 3.10 8.62 -6.24
N ALA A 42 4.08 8.86 -7.12
CA ALA A 42 5.51 8.88 -6.81
C ALA A 42 5.92 9.93 -5.75
N ASP A 43 5.11 10.96 -5.51
CA ASP A 43 5.39 11.95 -4.47
C ASP A 43 5.09 11.41 -3.07
N ALA A 44 4.08 10.53 -2.97
CA ALA A 44 3.59 10.02 -1.70
C ALA A 44 4.13 8.62 -1.33
N VAL A 45 4.44 7.80 -2.34
CA VAL A 45 5.00 6.45 -2.14
C VAL A 45 6.43 6.37 -2.67
N THR A 46 7.28 5.67 -1.93
CA THR A 46 8.60 5.25 -2.37
C THR A 46 8.54 3.84 -2.94
N THR A 47 9.23 3.65 -4.06
CA THR A 47 9.50 2.34 -4.69
C THR A 47 10.96 1.94 -4.54
N SER A 48 11.74 2.68 -3.74
CA SER A 48 13.14 2.32 -3.46
C SER A 48 13.20 1.07 -2.61
N CYS A 49 13.96 0.07 -3.06
CA CYS A 49 14.24 -1.16 -2.32
C CYS A 49 15.31 -0.98 -1.24
N ILE A 50 15.88 0.21 -1.07
CA ILE A 50 16.92 0.49 -0.08
C ILE A 50 16.28 1.17 1.12
N VAL A 51 16.49 0.61 2.31
CA VAL A 51 15.95 1.15 3.57
C VAL A 51 17.08 1.38 4.55
N GLU A 52 17.06 2.55 5.20
CA GLU A 52 17.94 2.83 6.33
C GLU A 52 17.32 2.26 7.60
N THR A 53 18.07 1.46 8.35
CA THR A 53 17.65 0.90 9.64
C THR A 53 17.79 1.93 10.76
N ALA A 54 17.16 1.68 11.90
CA ALA A 54 17.22 2.58 13.05
C ALA A 54 18.66 2.81 13.55
N ASP A 55 19.54 1.83 13.33
CA ASP A 55 20.95 1.85 13.72
C ASP A 55 21.87 2.49 12.66
N GLY A 56 21.30 3.07 11.60
CA GLY A 56 22.04 3.68 10.50
C GLY A 56 22.64 2.67 9.51
N GLY A 57 22.21 1.41 9.59
CA GLY A 57 22.50 0.39 8.59
C GLY A 57 21.67 0.59 7.33
N VAL A 58 22.07 -0.08 6.25
CA VAL A 58 21.33 -0.08 4.99
C VAL A 58 20.96 -1.52 4.66
N GLU A 59 19.66 -1.77 4.51
CA GLU A 59 19.11 -3.07 4.15
C GLU A 59 18.31 -2.99 2.86
N LEU A 60 18.14 -4.15 2.22
CA LEU A 60 17.26 -4.29 1.07
C LEU A 60 15.88 -4.74 1.53
N ASP A 61 14.85 -3.99 1.14
CA ASP A 61 13.46 -4.37 1.29
C ASP A 61 13.13 -5.43 0.21
N GLU A 62 13.29 -6.70 0.57
CA GLU A 62 13.02 -7.83 -0.35
C GLU A 62 11.57 -7.84 -0.86
N HIS A 63 10.66 -7.26 -0.10
CA HIS A 63 9.26 -7.10 -0.47
C HIS A 63 9.03 -6.11 -1.60
N ILE A 64 9.89 -5.10 -1.74
CA ILE A 64 9.88 -4.19 -2.89
C ILE A 64 10.52 -4.85 -4.10
N LEU A 65 11.56 -5.67 -3.89
CA LEU A 65 12.23 -6.42 -4.96
C LEU A 65 11.34 -7.50 -5.56
N ASN A 66 10.49 -8.14 -4.76
CA ASN A 66 9.56 -9.16 -5.20
C ASN A 66 8.17 -8.99 -4.56
N PRO A 67 7.34 -8.06 -5.07
CA PRO A 67 6.06 -7.71 -4.47
C PRO A 67 5.00 -8.80 -4.62
N ARG A 68 5.25 -9.84 -5.44
CA ARG A 68 4.26 -10.90 -5.75
C ARG A 68 3.70 -11.54 -4.50
N GLY A 69 4.55 -11.90 -3.53
CA GLY A 69 4.08 -12.54 -2.30
C GLY A 69 3.15 -11.65 -1.47
N ILE A 70 3.37 -10.33 -1.48
CA ILE A 70 2.49 -9.37 -0.80
C ILE A 70 1.18 -9.19 -1.56
N GLU A 71 1.24 -9.08 -2.89
CA GLU A 71 0.04 -9.01 -3.71
C GLU A 71 -0.82 -10.26 -3.58
N GLU A 72 -0.20 -11.45 -3.59
CA GLU A 72 -0.89 -12.73 -3.40
C GLU A 72 -1.54 -12.81 -2.02
N GLY A 73 -0.84 -12.44 -0.95
CA GLY A 73 -1.44 -12.40 0.39
C GLY A 73 -2.65 -11.47 0.47
N MET A 74 -2.59 -10.31 -0.19
CA MET A 74 -3.71 -9.38 -0.27
C MET A 74 -4.87 -9.93 -1.10
N ARG A 75 -4.59 -10.59 -2.22
CA ARG A 75 -5.60 -11.26 -3.06
C ARG A 75 -6.28 -12.40 -2.30
N THR A 76 -5.53 -13.24 -1.58
CA THR A 76 -6.08 -14.33 -0.77
C THR A 76 -6.99 -13.80 0.35
N MET A 77 -6.60 -12.73 1.03
CA MET A 77 -7.45 -12.10 2.04
C MET A 77 -8.77 -11.63 1.43
N LEU A 78 -8.71 -10.91 0.30
CA LEU A 78 -9.91 -10.41 -0.38
C LEU A 78 -10.79 -11.53 -0.97
N ASP A 79 -10.19 -12.63 -1.41
CA ASP A 79 -10.91 -13.83 -1.86
C ASP A 79 -11.71 -14.47 -0.72
N TRP A 80 -11.13 -14.57 0.48
CA TRP A 80 -11.85 -15.01 1.69
C TRP A 80 -13.01 -14.09 2.08
N ASP A 81 -12.89 -12.81 1.77
CA ASP A 81 -13.95 -11.81 1.95
C ASP A 81 -14.96 -11.77 0.78
N GLY A 82 -14.81 -12.66 -0.22
CA GLY A 82 -15.77 -12.86 -1.30
C GLY A 82 -15.48 -12.12 -2.61
N PHE A 83 -14.29 -11.54 -2.78
CA PHE A 83 -13.87 -10.92 -4.03
C PHE A 83 -13.05 -11.92 -4.87
N GLY A 84 -13.65 -12.51 -5.91
CA GLY A 84 -12.99 -13.53 -6.74
C GLY A 84 -12.13 -13.00 -7.90
N ASP A 85 -12.27 -11.73 -8.31
CA ASP A 85 -11.47 -11.11 -9.37
C ASP A 85 -10.87 -9.78 -8.86
N VAL A 86 -9.75 -9.92 -8.16
CA VAL A 86 -9.12 -8.85 -7.38
C VAL A 86 -8.04 -8.16 -8.20
N ASP A 87 -8.37 -7.00 -8.78
CA ASP A 87 -7.38 -6.06 -9.35
C ASP A 87 -6.69 -5.28 -8.22
N ILE A 88 -5.79 -5.94 -7.49
CA ILE A 88 -4.87 -5.33 -6.51
C ILE A 88 -3.46 -5.41 -7.05
N LYS A 89 -2.75 -4.28 -6.96
CA LYS A 89 -1.33 -4.17 -7.30
C LYS A 89 -0.57 -3.45 -6.21
N TYR A 90 0.64 -3.91 -5.92
CA TYR A 90 1.55 -3.21 -5.04
C TYR A 90 1.99 -1.88 -5.68
N ALA A 91 1.75 -0.76 -4.99
CA ALA A 91 2.10 0.57 -5.48
C ALA A 91 3.43 1.08 -4.91
N GLY A 92 3.86 0.52 -3.77
CA GLY A 92 5.07 0.92 -3.08
C GLY A 92 4.86 0.95 -1.58
N ARG A 93 5.70 1.74 -0.91
CA ARG A 93 5.65 1.96 0.53
C ARG A 93 5.51 3.45 0.81
N LEU A 94 4.91 3.84 1.92
CA LEU A 94 4.95 5.24 2.33
C LEU A 94 6.40 5.72 2.49
N ARG A 95 6.68 6.94 2.01
CA ARG A 95 7.90 7.65 2.38
C ARG A 95 7.90 7.88 3.89
N GLY A 96 8.71 7.11 4.61
CA GLY A 96 8.90 7.33 6.03
C GLY A 96 9.56 8.69 6.25
N ARG A 97 8.90 9.60 6.96
CA ARG A 97 9.62 10.65 7.69
C ARG A 97 9.88 10.09 9.09
N LYS A 98 11.16 10.06 9.47
CA LYS A 98 11.65 9.63 10.78
C LYS A 98 10.82 10.31 11.88
N GLY A 99 10.04 9.54 12.64
CA GLY A 99 9.32 9.97 13.86
C GLY A 99 8.08 10.86 13.63
N GLY A 100 6.90 10.35 13.97
CA GLY A 100 5.64 11.10 13.98
C GLY A 100 4.79 10.80 12.76
N GLY A 101 3.51 10.53 13.00
CA GLY A 101 2.58 9.99 12.01
C GLY A 101 2.67 10.67 10.64
N GLY A 102 2.96 9.87 9.61
CA GLY A 102 2.78 10.28 8.22
C GLY A 102 1.29 10.36 7.94
N THR A 103 0.69 11.49 8.31
CA THR A 103 -0.65 11.87 7.89
C THR A 103 -0.54 12.31 6.44
N TRP A 104 -1.30 11.66 5.57
CA TRP A 104 -1.59 12.18 4.24
C TRP A 104 -2.24 13.56 4.46
N ALA A 105 -1.57 14.64 4.09
CA ALA A 105 -2.19 15.95 4.13
C ALA A 105 -3.18 16.04 2.96
N GLU A 106 -4.44 16.30 3.31
CA GLU A 106 -5.57 16.55 2.41
C GLU A 106 -5.30 17.71 1.43
#